data_AF-A0A831T1T2-F1
#
_entry.id   AF-A0A831T1T2-F1
#
_cell.length_a   1.000
_cell.length_b   1.000
_cell.length_c   1.000
_cell.angle_alpha   90.00
_cell.angle_beta   90.00
_cell.angle_gamma   90.00
#
_symmetry.space_group_name_H-M   'P 1'
#
loop_
_entity.id
_entity.type
_entity.pdbx_description
1 polymer ?
#
loop_
_entity_poly.entity_id
_entity_poly.type
_entity_poly.pdbx_seq_one_letter_code
_entity_poly.pdbx_strand_id
1 'polypeptide(L)' 'MDSLGRSRKDRTIVKVENLTKQVRIFRRKEGVWGGFQNLFKRDYHLLTAVNQVSFNINRGEVVGYIGANCRQLRY' A
#
# COMPACT_ATOMS: atom_id res chain seq x y z
N MET A 1 -36.82 12.36 7.42
CA MET A 1 -36.88 13.38 6.36
C MET A 1 -35.96 14.48 6.85
N ASP A 2 -34.71 14.48 6.38
CA ASP A 2 -33.69 15.42 6.84
C ASP A 2 -33.68 16.57 5.82
N SER A 3 -33.79 17.81 6.29
CA SER A 3 -34.28 19.02 5.59
C SER A 3 -33.34 19.65 4.55
N LEU A 4 -32.49 18.85 3.89
CA LEU A 4 -31.67 19.28 2.75
C LEU A 4 -31.76 18.18 1.70
N GLY A 5 -32.23 18.50 0.49
CA GLY A 5 -32.39 17.60 -0.66
C GLY A 5 -31.09 16.99 -1.23
N ARG A 6 -30.08 16.75 -0.39
CA ARG A 6 -28.90 15.98 -0.74
C ARG A 6 -29.33 14.52 -0.89
N SER A 7 -29.32 14.04 -2.13
CA SER A 7 -29.41 12.61 -2.42
C SER A 7 -28.41 11.89 -1.52
N ARG A 8 -28.87 10.90 -0.74
CA ARG A 8 -28.04 10.12 0.19
C ARG A 8 -26.77 9.54 -0.45
N LYS A 9 -26.71 9.52 -1.79
CA LYS A 9 -25.58 9.11 -2.64
C LYS A 9 -24.33 9.99 -2.52
N ASP A 10 -24.44 11.30 -2.25
CA ASP A 10 -23.28 12.21 -2.27
C ASP A 10 -22.57 12.34 -0.91
N ARG A 11 -22.96 11.52 0.06
CA ARG A 11 -22.30 11.51 1.37
C ARG A 11 -21.01 10.73 1.28
N THR A 12 -19.87 11.42 1.31
CA THR A 12 -18.56 10.79 1.48
C THR A 12 -18.51 10.03 2.81
N ILE A 13 -18.19 8.74 2.73
CA ILE A 13 -18.07 7.83 3.87
C ILE A 13 -16.63 7.39 4.11
N VAL A 14 -15.79 7.42 3.09
CA VAL A 14 -14.34 7.22 3.20
C VAL A 14 -13.64 8.39 2.53
N LYS A 15 -12.69 9.00 3.24
CA LYS A 15 -11.84 10.08 2.73
C LYS A 15 -10.39 9.69 3.00
N VAL A 16 -9.58 9.67 1.96
CA VAL A 16 -8.16 9.32 2.02
C VAL A 16 -7.36 10.44 1.40
N GLU A 17 -6.35 10.91 2.10
CA GLU A 17 -5.48 12.00 1.67
C GLU A 17 -4.01 11.57 1.81
N ASN A 18 -3.25 11.68 0.72
CA ASN A 18 -1.81 11.46 0.65
C ASN A 18 -1.34 10.13 1.26
N LEU A 19 -2.15 9.07 1.15
CA LEU A 19 -1.86 7.76 1.73
C LEU A 19 -0.61 7.18 1.08
N THR A 20 0.39 6.92 1.92
CA THR A 20 1.65 6.29 1.53
C THR A 20 1.89 5.07 2.40
N LYS A 21 2.21 3.94 1.79
CA LYS A 21 2.57 2.70 2.49
C LYS A 21 3.91 2.21 1.98
N GLN A 22 4.87 2.16 2.89
CA GLN A 22 6.17 1.55 2.65
C GLN A 22 6.27 0.24 3.40
N VAL A 23 6.92 -0.75 2.79
CA VAL A 23 7.15 -2.07 3.34
C VAL A 23 8.65 -2.33 3.33
N ARG A 24 9.19 -2.85 4.44
CA ARG A 24 10.58 -3.28 4.52
C ARG A 24 10.69 -4.68 3.93
N ILE A 25 11.53 -4.82 2.91
CA ILE A 25 11.84 -6.10 2.28
C ILE A 25 13.26 -6.51 2.64
N PHE A 26 13.44 -7.81 2.90
CA PHE A 26 14.74 -8.39 3.22
C PHE A 26 15.42 -8.89 1.94
N ARG A 27 16.67 -8.48 1.73
CA ARG A 27 17.48 -8.98 0.60
C ARG A 27 18.25 -10.23 1.03
N ARG A 28 17.98 -11.37 0.39
CA ARG A 28 18.79 -12.58 0.58
C ARG A 28 20.04 -12.46 -0.31
N LYS A 29 21.22 -12.36 0.29
CA LYS A 29 22.48 -12.56 -0.46
C LYS A 29 22.69 -14.07 -0.63
N GLU A 30 22.74 -14.53 -1.87
CA GLU A 30 23.12 -15.91 -2.20
C GLU A 30 24.66 -16.03 -2.20
N GLY A 31 25.20 -17.07 -1.53
CA GLY A 31 26.64 -17.36 -1.54
C GLY A 31 27.19 -17.96 -0.23
N VAL A 32 27.91 -19.08 -0.32
CA VAL A 32 28.44 -19.88 0.81
C VAL A 32 29.51 -19.13 1.63
N TRP A 33 30.26 -18.21 1.00
CA TRP A 33 31.20 -17.31 1.67
C TRP A 33 30.53 -16.07 2.31
N GLY A 34 29.28 -15.77 1.91
CA GLY A 34 28.48 -14.67 2.45
C GLY A 34 27.81 -14.99 3.79
N GLY A 35 27.68 -16.26 4.16
CA GLY A 35 27.02 -16.70 5.40
C GLY A 35 27.68 -16.20 6.70
N PHE A 36 29.00 -16.05 6.72
CA PHE A 36 29.74 -15.53 7.88
C PHE A 36 29.71 -13.99 7.99
N GLN A 37 29.70 -13.28 6.85
CA GLN A 37 29.57 -11.80 6.84
C GLN A 37 28.10 -11.34 7.01
N ASN A 38 27.11 -12.15 6.62
CA ASN A 38 25.69 -11.84 6.75
C ASN A 38 25.12 -11.93 8.16
N LEU A 39 25.80 -12.63 9.10
CA LEU A 39 25.33 -12.68 10.48
C LEU A 39 25.36 -11.28 11.13
N PHE A 40 26.19 -10.36 10.60
CA PHE A 40 26.41 -9.03 11.19
C PHE A 40 25.69 -7.87 10.48
N LYS A 41 25.21 -8.00 9.23
CA LYS A 41 24.46 -6.94 8.53
C LYS A 41 23.27 -7.49 7.75
N ARG A 42 22.07 -7.32 8.31
CA ARG A 42 20.81 -7.51 7.60
C ARG A 42 20.54 -6.30 6.70
N ASP A 43 20.63 -6.48 5.39
CA ASP A 43 20.27 -5.44 4.42
C ASP A 43 18.75 -5.41 4.21
N TYR A 44 18.12 -4.31 4.59
CA TYR A 44 16.70 -4.04 4.34
C TYR A 44 16.57 -2.95 3.28
N HIS A 45 15.62 -3.12 2.37
CA HIS A 45 15.21 -2.08 1.45
C HIS A 45 13.77 -1.66 1.74
N LEU A 46 13.47 -0.37 1.54
CA LEU A 46 12.11 0.16 1.64
C LEU A 46 11.46 0.12 0.26
N LEU A 47 10.37 -0.63 0.15
CA LEU A 47 9.52 -0.66 -1.03
C LEU A 47 8.29 0.20 -0.78
N THR A 48 8.08 1.23 -1.61
CA THR A 48 6.84 2.02 -1.59
C THR A 48 5.74 1.24 -2.32
N ALA A 49 4.85 0.61 -1.56
CA ALA A 49 3.72 -0.18 -2.07
C ALA A 49 2.52 0.70 -2.46
N VAL A 50 2.35 1.84 -1.79
CA VAL A 50 1.35 2.86 -2.10
C VAL A 50 2.04 4.21 -1.98
N ASN A 51 1.91 5.09 -2.97
CA ASN A 51 2.61 6.37 -3.01
C ASN A 51 1.62 7.53 -3.16
N GLN A 52 1.44 8.33 -2.09
CA GLN A 52 0.67 9.58 -2.09
C GLN A 52 -0.72 9.50 -2.75
N VAL A 53 -1.50 8.47 -2.43
CA VAL A 53 -2.81 8.26 -3.03
C VAL A 53 -3.89 9.04 -2.25
N SER A 54 -4.74 9.77 -2.97
CA SER A 54 -5.86 10.53 -2.41
C SER A 54 -7.16 10.20 -3.14
N PHE A 55 -8.22 9.82 -2.42
CA PHE A 55 -9.53 9.52 -2.99
C PHE A 55 -10.65 9.64 -1.96
N ASN A 56 -11.88 9.75 -2.46
CA ASN A 56 -13.10 9.76 -1.68
C ASN A 56 -14.01 8.62 -2.14
N ILE A 57 -14.69 7.96 -1.21
CA ILE A 57 -15.75 6.98 -1.51
C ILE A 57 -17.04 7.48 -0.90
N ASN A 58 -18.05 7.63 -1.75
CA ASN A 58 -19.38 8.07 -1.37
C ASN A 58 -20.31 6.90 -1.05
N ARG A 59 -21.41 7.19 -0.35
CA ARG A 59 -22.35 6.17 0.09
C ARG A 59 -23.01 5.48 -1.10
N GLY A 60 -22.86 4.16 -1.17
CA GLY A 60 -23.38 3.34 -2.25
C GLY A 60 -22.46 3.26 -3.47
N GLU A 61 -21.27 3.84 -3.40
CA GLU A 61 -20.21 3.67 -4.38
C GLU A 61 -19.48 2.34 -4.15
N VAL A 62 -19.28 1.57 -5.22
CA VAL A 62 -18.53 0.31 -5.20
C VAL A 62 -17.17 0.55 -5.83
N VAL A 63 -16.11 0.29 -5.09
CA VAL A 63 -14.73 0.49 -5.54
C VAL A 63 -14.01 -0.85 -5.54
N GLY A 64 -13.47 -1.23 -6.70
CA GLY A 64 -12.60 -2.40 -6.85
C GLY A 64 -11.14 -1.97 -6.93
N TYR A 65 -10.30 -2.50 -6.05
CA TYR A 65 -8.85 -2.33 -6.17
C TYR A 65 -8.30 -3.40 -7.10
N ILE A 66 -7.82 -2.99 -8.28
CA ILE A 66 -7.13 -3.86 -9.23
C ILE A 66 -5.67 -3.40 -9.28
N GLY A 67 -4.76 -4.28 -8.86
CA GLY A 67 -3.32 -4.04 -8.91
C GLY A 67 -2.62 -5.19 -9.61
N ALA A 68 -1.42 -4.93 -10.13
CA ALA A 68 -0.53 -6.01 -10.55
C ALA A 68 -0.41 -7.02 -9.41
N ASN A 69 -0.46 -8.32 -9.73
CA ASN A 69 -0.22 -9.37 -8.75
C ASN A 69 1.03 -9.02 -7.96
N CYS A 70 0.96 -9.13 -6.63
CA CYS A 70 2.08 -8.92 -5.72
C CYS A 70 3.12 -10.02 -5.97
N ARG A 71 3.82 -9.92 -7.09
CA ARG A 71 4.85 -10.85 -7.51
C ARG A 71 6.16 -10.28 -7.00
N GLN A 72 6.61 -10.95 -5.94
CA GLN A 72 7.95 -10.97 -5.37
C GLN A 72 8.98 -10.26 -6.25
N LEU A 73 9.44 -9.08 -5.81
CA LEU A 73 10.70 -8.54 -6.32
C LEU A 73 11.77 -9.59 -6.00
N ARG A 74 12.21 -10.31 -7.04
CA ARG A 74 13.40 -11.16 -6.96
C ARG A 74 14.59 -10.20 -6.99
N TYR A 75 15.23 -10.01 -5.84
CA TYR A 75 16.52 -9.36 -5.69
C TYR A 75 17.50 -10.30 -5.01
#